data_AF-A0A7Y0G7N9-F1
#
_entry.id   AF-A0A7Y0G7N9-F1
#
_cell.length_a   1.000
_cell.length_b   1.000
_cell.length_c   1.000
_cell.angle_alpha   90.00
_cell.angle_beta   90.00
_cell.angle_gamma   90.00
#
_symmetry.space_group_name_H-M   'P 1'
#
loop_
_entity.id
_entity.type
_entity.pdbx_description
1 polymer ?
#
loop_
_entity_poly.entity_id
_entity_poly.type
_entity_poly.pdbx_seq_one_letter_code
_entity_poly.pdbx_strand_id
1 'polypeptide(L)'
;MFHSWTTPVQHTFGLPKVFVLEIPARLFVRACCRVQVLVCSYCDHGQIYCADGWALQRQRELQMQASKRYQCGFTGRLKQAARNKLWRARQAAKNEIVTHQGSQEYGLNAVLDVSISTVLQSSTEPCIASTPTISTALPCARGVWSCHWCGSKCLAHVRLGFLRHLSKFSHGHNL
;
A
#
# COMPACT_ATOMS: atom_id res chain seq x y z
N MET A 1 18.25 -24.34 -26.59
CA MET A 1 16.96 -24.99 -26.92
C MET A 1 15.86 -24.29 -26.14
N PHE A 2 15.14 -23.37 -26.79
CA PHE A 2 14.01 -22.65 -26.20
C PHE A 2 12.73 -23.43 -26.50
N HIS A 3 12.07 -23.97 -25.49
CA HIS A 3 10.71 -24.50 -25.64
C HIS A 3 9.72 -23.34 -25.55
N SER A 4 9.06 -23.09 -26.68
CA SER A 4 7.99 -22.12 -26.87
C SER A 4 6.75 -22.54 -26.08
N TRP A 5 6.40 -21.81 -25.03
CA TRP A 5 5.14 -22.01 -24.31
C TRP A 5 4.17 -20.89 -24.67
N THR A 6 3.40 -21.07 -25.74
CA THR A 6 1.98 -20.67 -25.92
C THR A 6 1.61 -20.84 -27.39
N THR A 7 1.26 -22.05 -27.79
CA THR A 7 0.39 -22.22 -28.96
C THR A 7 -1.05 -22.12 -28.47
N PRO A 8 -1.79 -21.03 -28.79
CA PRO A 8 -3.21 -21.00 -28.52
C PRO A 8 -3.90 -22.09 -29.34
N VAL A 9 -4.61 -23.00 -28.67
CA VAL A 9 -5.43 -24.01 -29.34
C VAL A 9 -6.54 -23.28 -30.09
N GLN A 10 -6.45 -23.31 -31.41
CA GLN A 10 -7.45 -22.71 -32.29
C GLN A 10 -8.60 -23.70 -32.46
N HIS A 11 -9.69 -23.51 -31.72
CA HIS A 11 -10.96 -24.16 -32.05
C HIS A 11 -11.63 -23.38 -33.19
N THR A 12 -11.49 -23.88 -34.42
CA THR A 12 -12.16 -23.33 -35.60
C THR A 12 -13.61 -23.82 -35.67
N PHE A 13 -14.53 -23.04 -35.12
CA PHE A 13 -15.94 -23.10 -35.53
C PHE A 13 -16.27 -21.81 -36.27
N GLY A 14 -16.67 -21.94 -37.53
CA GLY A 14 -16.83 -20.86 -38.51
C GLY A 14 -17.96 -19.88 -38.20
N LEU A 15 -17.71 -18.96 -37.26
CA LEU A 15 -18.48 -17.73 -37.05
C LEU A 15 -17.51 -16.53 -37.16
N PRO A 16 -17.99 -15.33 -37.55
CA PRO A 16 -17.15 -14.14 -37.63
C PRO A 16 -16.38 -13.97 -36.32
N LYS A 17 -15.07 -13.72 -36.42
CA LYS A 17 -14.07 -13.64 -35.33
C LYS A 17 -14.51 -12.70 -34.20
N VAL A 18 -15.43 -13.14 -33.36
CA VAL A 18 -15.60 -12.63 -32.02
C VAL A 18 -14.55 -13.36 -31.22
N PHE A 19 -13.34 -12.79 -31.17
CA PHE A 19 -12.36 -13.18 -30.17
C PHE A 19 -12.94 -12.80 -28.82
N VAL A 20 -13.69 -13.72 -28.20
CA VAL A 20 -13.91 -13.64 -26.77
C VAL A 20 -12.54 -13.89 -26.16
N LEU A 21 -11.82 -12.80 -25.86
CA LEU A 21 -10.51 -12.88 -25.22
C LEU A 21 -10.73 -13.57 -23.88
N GLU A 22 -10.40 -14.85 -23.82
CA GLU A 22 -10.54 -15.67 -22.64
C GLU A 22 -9.43 -15.28 -21.65
N ILE A 23 -9.68 -14.22 -20.88
CA ILE A 23 -8.69 -13.70 -19.95
C ILE A 23 -8.71 -14.56 -18.68
N PRO A 24 -7.63 -15.28 -18.35
CA PRO A 24 -7.55 -16.05 -17.12
C PRO A 24 -7.53 -15.10 -15.93
N ALA A 25 -8.13 -15.53 -14.84
CA ALA A 25 -8.28 -14.71 -13.64
C ALA A 25 -7.96 -15.48 -12.36
N ARG A 26 -7.62 -14.71 -11.33
CA ARG A 26 -7.33 -15.18 -9.99
C ARG A 26 -8.40 -14.68 -9.05
N LEU A 27 -8.93 -15.60 -8.26
CA LEU A 27 -9.84 -15.32 -7.16
C LEU A 27 -9.05 -15.44 -5.85
N PHE A 28 -9.00 -14.37 -5.07
CA PHE A 28 -8.34 -14.39 -3.76
C PHE A 28 -9.11 -13.58 -2.73
N VAL A 29 -8.86 -13.87 -1.46
CA VAL A 29 -9.44 -13.12 -0.34
C VAL A 29 -8.40 -12.10 0.12
N ARG A 30 -8.78 -10.82 0.13
CA ARG A 30 -7.90 -9.76 0.61
C ARG A 30 -7.59 -9.95 2.11
N ALA A 31 -6.32 -9.90 2.50
CA ALA A 31 -5.89 -10.32 3.84
C ALA A 31 -6.52 -9.53 5.01
N CYS A 32 -6.73 -8.21 4.83
CA CYS A 32 -7.27 -7.34 5.89
C CYS A 32 -8.81 -7.33 5.88
N CYS A 33 -9.40 -6.92 4.75
CA CYS A 33 -10.83 -6.70 4.63
C CYS A 33 -11.64 -8.00 4.38
N ARG A 34 -10.98 -9.15 4.15
CA ARG A 34 -11.59 -10.47 3.90
C ARG A 34 -12.60 -10.56 2.74
N VAL A 35 -12.68 -9.52 1.92
CA VAL A 35 -13.50 -9.50 0.70
C VAL A 35 -12.81 -10.35 -0.38
N GLN A 36 -13.61 -11.19 -1.03
CA GLN A 36 -13.20 -11.96 -2.20
C GLN A 36 -13.12 -11.06 -3.43
N VAL A 37 -12.03 -11.16 -4.19
CA VAL A 37 -11.76 -10.30 -5.35
C VAL A 37 -11.28 -11.14 -6.52
N LEU A 38 -11.83 -10.84 -7.70
CA LEU A 38 -11.41 -11.43 -8.97
C LEU A 38 -10.51 -10.46 -9.74
N VAL A 39 -9.35 -10.93 -10.18
CA VAL A 39 -8.36 -10.14 -10.89
C VAL A 39 -7.88 -10.86 -12.15
N CYS A 40 -7.82 -10.15 -13.27
CA CYS A 40 -7.32 -10.69 -14.52
C CYS A 40 -5.78 -10.80 -14.54
N SER A 41 -5.23 -11.63 -15.43
CA SER A 41 -3.78 -11.81 -15.59
C SER A 41 -2.97 -10.55 -15.92
N TYR A 42 -3.62 -9.51 -16.45
CA TYR A 42 -3.00 -8.22 -16.72
C TYR A 42 -2.87 -7.36 -15.46
N CYS A 43 -3.83 -7.45 -14.55
CA CYS A 43 -3.83 -6.68 -13.32
C CYS A 43 -3.32 -7.47 -12.10
N ASP A 44 -3.12 -8.80 -12.22
CA ASP A 44 -2.51 -9.62 -11.17
C ASP A 44 -1.01 -9.34 -11.08
N HIS A 45 -0.67 -8.38 -10.23
CA HIS A 45 0.70 -8.07 -9.83
C HIS A 45 1.11 -8.80 -8.55
N GLY A 46 0.34 -9.83 -8.16
CA GLY A 46 0.57 -10.58 -6.94
C GLY A 46 0.13 -9.85 -5.67
N GLN A 47 -0.84 -8.93 -5.75
CA GLN A 47 -1.31 -8.29 -4.53
C GLN A 47 -2.18 -9.22 -3.67
N ILE A 48 -2.07 -9.01 -2.36
CA ILE A 48 -2.69 -9.80 -1.28
C ILE A 48 -3.54 -8.89 -0.37
N TYR A 49 -3.24 -7.59 -0.38
CA TYR A 49 -3.86 -6.57 0.45
C TYR A 49 -4.90 -5.77 -0.34
N CYS A 50 -5.76 -5.05 0.39
CA CYS A 50 -6.76 -4.17 -0.20
C CYS A 50 -6.09 -2.94 -0.82
N ALA A 51 -6.61 -2.46 -1.95
CA ALA A 51 -6.11 -1.25 -2.63
C ALA A 51 -6.33 0.03 -1.80
N ASP A 52 -7.27 -0.02 -0.85
CA ASP A 52 -7.79 1.10 -0.07
C ASP A 52 -6.87 1.50 1.10
N GLY A 53 -5.54 1.47 0.91
CA GLY A 53 -4.55 1.89 1.93
C GLY A 53 -4.25 0.89 3.05
N TRP A 54 -5.01 -0.22 3.15
CA TRP A 54 -4.77 -1.28 4.15
C TRP A 54 -3.37 -1.91 4.04
N ALA A 55 -2.81 -1.99 2.83
CA ALA A 55 -1.43 -2.44 2.62
C ALA A 55 -0.43 -1.55 3.37
N LEU A 56 -0.60 -0.23 3.29
CA LEU A 56 0.26 0.74 3.96
C LEU A 56 0.09 0.68 5.47
N GLN A 57 -1.15 0.55 5.96
CA GLN A 57 -1.40 0.34 7.39
C GLN A 57 -0.70 -0.92 7.90
N ARG A 58 -0.84 -2.04 7.18
CA ARG A 58 -0.20 -3.29 7.58
C ARG A 58 1.32 -3.20 7.55
N GLN A 59 1.89 -2.52 6.57
CA GLN A 59 3.32 -2.25 6.50
C GLN A 59 3.79 -1.44 7.71
N ARG A 60 3.07 -0.37 8.09
CA ARG A 60 3.37 0.43 9.28
C ARG A 60 3.32 -0.40 10.56
N GLU A 61 2.30 -1.23 10.73
CA GLU A 61 2.19 -2.15 11.87
C GLU A 61 3.39 -3.09 11.97
N LEU A 62 3.78 -3.72 10.86
CA LEU A 62 4.93 -4.62 10.81
C LEU A 62 6.24 -3.88 11.11
N GLN A 63 6.41 -2.67 10.58
CA GLN A 63 7.56 -1.83 10.84
C GLN A 63 7.66 -1.42 12.32
N MET A 64 6.53 -1.03 12.92
CA MET A 64 6.47 -0.71 14.35
C MET A 64 6.80 -1.93 15.20
N GLN A 65 6.27 -3.11 14.88
CA GLN A 65 6.57 -4.35 15.58
C GLN A 65 8.06 -4.74 15.46
N ALA A 66 8.64 -4.63 14.27
CA ALA A 66 10.06 -4.88 14.04
C ALA A 66 10.92 -3.89 14.82
N SER A 67 10.56 -2.61 14.80
CA SER A 67 11.23 -1.55 15.55
C SER A 67 11.17 -1.80 17.05
N LYS A 68 10.00 -2.19 17.59
CA LYS A 68 9.82 -2.55 18.99
C LYS A 68 10.71 -3.73 19.37
N ARG A 69 10.70 -4.81 18.59
CA ARG A 69 11.56 -5.99 18.83
C ARG A 69 13.04 -5.61 18.85
N TYR A 70 13.48 -4.81 17.88
CA TYR A 70 14.85 -4.33 17.81
C TYR A 70 15.22 -3.48 19.03
N GLN A 71 14.38 -2.50 19.40
CA GLN A 71 14.61 -1.63 20.57
C GLN A 71 14.61 -2.42 21.89
N CYS A 72 13.75 -3.42 22.02
CA CYS A 72 13.69 -4.32 23.17
C CYS A 72 14.82 -5.37 23.18
N GLY A 73 15.57 -5.52 22.09
CA GLY A 73 16.68 -6.47 21.99
C GLY A 73 17.96 -5.96 22.67
N PHE A 74 18.82 -6.91 23.08
CA PHE A 74 20.12 -6.57 23.69
C PHE A 74 21.00 -5.71 22.75
N THR A 75 21.15 -6.13 21.50
CA THR A 75 21.92 -5.41 20.47
C THR A 75 21.36 -4.01 20.20
N GLY A 76 20.04 -3.86 20.17
CA GLY A 76 19.38 -2.57 20.00
C GLY A 76 19.63 -1.63 21.17
N ARG A 77 19.50 -2.12 22.42
CA ARG A 77 19.82 -1.35 23.63
C ARG A 77 21.29 -0.88 23.64
N LEU A 78 22.23 -1.76 23.31
CA LEU A 78 23.65 -1.40 23.25
C LEU A 78 23.92 -0.30 22.22
N LYS A 79 23.36 -0.44 21.01
CA LYS A 79 23.48 0.59 19.95
C LYS A 79 22.79 1.91 20.34
N GLN A 80 21.68 1.86 21.09
CA GLN A 80 21.02 3.06 21.61
C GLN A 80 21.90 3.75 22.68
N ALA A 81 22.51 3.00 23.59
CA ALA A 81 23.43 3.54 24.58
C ALA A 81 24.64 4.22 23.94
N ALA A 82 25.24 3.58 22.91
CA ALA A 82 26.33 4.17 22.13
C ALA A 82 25.91 5.48 21.44
N ARG A 83 24.74 5.50 20.77
CA ARG A 83 24.20 6.72 20.15
C ARG A 83 23.95 7.82 21.18
N ASN A 84 23.40 7.49 22.34
CA ASN A 84 23.15 8.45 23.42
C ASN A 84 24.46 9.02 23.99
N LYS A 85 25.51 8.19 24.14
CA LYS A 85 26.85 8.64 24.55
C LYS A 85 27.41 9.69 23.57
N LEU A 86 27.38 9.39 22.27
CA LEU A 86 27.85 10.31 21.23
C LEU A 86 27.01 11.58 21.15
N TRP A 87 25.68 11.49 21.34
CA TRP A 87 24.83 12.67 21.40
C TRP A 87 25.18 13.55 22.59
N ARG A 88 25.34 12.99 23.79
CA ARG A 88 25.74 13.75 24.99
C ARG A 88 27.09 14.43 24.80
N ALA A 89 28.08 13.74 24.24
CA ALA A 89 29.39 14.33 23.93
C ALA A 89 29.26 15.55 22.99
N ARG A 90 28.44 15.44 21.93
CA ARG A 90 28.18 16.56 21.02
C ARG A 90 27.46 17.73 21.70
N GLN A 91 26.52 17.47 22.61
CA GLN A 91 25.84 18.54 23.36
C GLN A 91 26.80 19.21 24.34
N ALA A 92 27.65 18.45 25.04
CA ALA A 92 28.65 19.00 25.95
C ALA A 92 29.63 19.92 25.21
N ALA A 93 30.17 19.46 24.08
CA ALA A 93 31.06 20.27 23.24
C ALA A 93 30.37 21.55 22.72
N LYS A 94 29.08 21.48 22.34
CA LYS A 94 28.30 22.67 21.96
C LYS A 94 28.12 23.65 23.11
N ASN A 95 27.77 23.17 24.30
CA ASN A 95 27.56 24.02 25.48
C ASN A 95 28.87 24.67 25.94
N GLU A 96 30.00 23.97 25.82
CA GLU A 96 31.34 24.51 26.12
C GLU A 96 31.72 25.68 25.19
N ILE A 97 31.29 25.64 23.92
CA ILE A 97 31.51 26.71 22.93
C ILE A 97 30.67 27.99 23.24
N VAL A 98 29.61 27.91 24.04
CA VAL A 98 28.74 29.06 24.39
C VAL A 98 29.14 29.71 25.73
N THR A 99 30.44 29.95 25.94
CA THR A 99 30.94 30.61 27.16
C THR A 99 31.27 32.10 27.00
N HIS A 100 30.93 32.75 25.88
CA HIS A 100 31.17 34.18 25.70
C HIS A 100 30.06 34.89 24.91
N GLN A 101 28.89 35.05 25.52
CA GLN A 101 28.06 36.21 25.23
C GLN A 101 27.70 36.87 26.56
N GLY A 102 28.56 37.81 26.96
CA GLY A 102 28.25 38.71 28.05
C GLY A 102 26.95 39.45 27.72
N SER A 103 26.03 39.47 28.66
CA SER A 103 24.82 40.29 28.57
C SER A 103 25.25 41.75 28.46
N GLN A 104 24.86 42.44 27.39
CA GLN A 104 24.90 43.89 27.40
C GLN A 104 23.65 44.37 28.15
N GLU A 105 23.83 45.21 29.16
CA GLU A 105 22.73 45.74 29.97
C GLU A 105 21.90 46.70 29.10
N TYR A 106 20.73 46.25 28.65
CA TYR A 106 19.71 47.13 28.08
C TYR A 106 18.62 47.35 29.13
N GLY A 107 18.35 48.63 29.37
CA GLY A 107 17.34 49.12 30.28
C GLY A 107 15.95 48.57 30.00
N LEU A 108 15.19 48.54 31.09
CA LEU A 108 13.82 48.07 31.23
C LEU A 108 12.86 48.62 30.15
N ASN A 109 11.92 47.75 29.77
CA ASN A 109 10.59 48.02 29.23
C ASN A 109 10.44 48.17 27.70
N ALA A 110 10.28 47.05 26.99
CA ALA A 110 9.55 47.00 25.73
C ALA A 110 8.26 46.19 25.93
N VAL A 111 7.14 46.90 26.07
CA VAL A 111 5.79 46.32 26.07
C VAL A 111 5.51 45.86 24.63
N LEU A 112 5.35 44.56 24.43
CA LEU A 112 4.92 43.97 23.17
C LEU A 112 3.40 44.05 23.09
N ASP A 113 2.92 44.88 22.15
CA ASP A 113 1.49 45.01 21.85
C ASP A 113 1.01 43.76 21.09
N VAL A 114 0.06 43.05 21.69
CA VAL A 114 -0.51 41.79 21.18
C VAL A 114 -1.78 42.14 20.41
N SER A 115 -1.68 42.20 19.09
CA SER A 115 -2.84 42.28 18.19
C SER A 115 -3.25 40.87 17.73
N ILE A 116 -4.26 40.32 18.40
CA ILE A 116 -4.90 39.06 18.01
C ILE A 116 -5.92 39.35 16.91
N SER A 117 -5.67 38.84 15.70
CA SER A 117 -6.66 38.87 14.61
C SER A 117 -7.53 37.62 14.66
N THR A 118 -8.77 37.79 15.10
CA THR A 118 -9.83 36.78 15.07
C THR A 118 -10.54 36.83 13.72
N VAL A 119 -10.45 35.77 12.92
CA VAL A 119 -11.36 35.55 11.78
C VAL A 119 -12.14 34.25 12.02
N LEU A 120 -13.44 34.43 12.21
CA LEU A 120 -14.46 33.40 12.34
C LEU A 120 -15.06 33.11 10.94
N GLN A 121 -15.72 31.95 10.82
CA GLN A 121 -16.73 31.57 9.80
C GLN A 121 -16.19 30.91 8.52
N SER A 122 -16.83 29.90 7.93
CA SER A 122 -18.09 29.21 8.24
C SER A 122 -18.05 27.81 7.66
N SER A 123 -18.69 26.90 8.36
CA SER A 123 -19.22 25.61 7.91
C SER A 123 -20.24 25.75 6.78
N THR A 124 -20.22 24.80 5.85
CA THR A 124 -21.39 24.38 5.05
C THR A 124 -21.45 22.85 5.04
N GLU A 125 -22.58 22.36 5.53
CA GLU A 125 -23.01 20.96 5.69
C GLU A 125 -23.59 20.36 4.37
N PRO A 126 -23.93 19.06 4.34
CA PRO A 126 -23.81 18.15 3.18
C PRO A 126 -25.18 17.84 2.51
N CYS A 127 -25.28 16.62 1.95
CA CYS A 127 -26.40 15.94 1.26
C CYS A 127 -26.23 15.99 -0.27
N ILE A 128 -26.42 14.92 -1.05
CA ILE A 128 -27.60 14.03 -1.11
C ILE A 128 -27.16 12.63 -1.56
N ALA A 129 -27.76 11.62 -0.93
CA ALA A 129 -27.65 10.20 -1.28
C ALA A 129 -28.44 9.88 -2.56
N SER A 130 -27.79 9.21 -3.51
CA SER A 130 -28.47 8.65 -4.69
C SER A 130 -28.88 7.20 -4.43
N THR A 131 -30.16 6.95 -4.62
CA THR A 131 -30.81 5.64 -4.54
C THR A 131 -30.40 4.74 -5.71
N PRO A 132 -30.24 3.41 -5.52
CA PRO A 132 -30.07 2.48 -6.62
C PRO A 132 -31.44 2.04 -7.17
N THR A 133 -31.71 2.34 -8.43
CA THR A 133 -32.82 1.78 -9.21
C THR A 133 -32.57 0.28 -9.45
N ILE A 134 -33.44 -0.55 -8.89
CA ILE A 134 -33.45 -2.00 -9.09
C ILE A 134 -34.07 -2.29 -10.45
N SER A 135 -33.25 -2.65 -11.44
CA SER A 135 -33.73 -3.20 -12.71
C SER A 135 -33.94 -4.70 -12.60
N THR A 136 -35.20 -5.10 -12.70
CA THR A 136 -35.68 -6.48 -12.77
C THR A 136 -35.46 -7.02 -14.18
N ALA A 137 -34.37 -7.74 -14.40
CA ALA A 137 -34.19 -8.59 -15.58
C ALA A 137 -33.91 -10.03 -15.13
N LEU A 138 -34.62 -10.98 -15.74
CA LEU A 138 -34.63 -12.39 -15.35
C LEU A 138 -33.24 -13.04 -15.38
N PRO A 139 -32.87 -13.86 -14.38
CA PRO A 139 -31.53 -14.41 -14.24
C PRO A 139 -31.41 -15.75 -14.98
N CYS A 140 -30.78 -15.75 -16.15
CA CYS A 140 -30.14 -16.97 -16.66
C CYS A 140 -29.01 -16.64 -17.64
N ALA A 141 -27.95 -16.04 -17.13
CA ALA A 141 -26.63 -16.12 -17.74
C ALA A 141 -25.65 -16.33 -16.59
N ARG A 142 -24.87 -17.41 -16.63
CA ARG A 142 -23.79 -17.68 -15.68
C ARG A 142 -23.02 -16.38 -15.45
N GLY A 143 -22.98 -15.92 -14.20
CA GLY A 143 -22.49 -14.58 -13.87
C GLY A 143 -21.20 -14.28 -14.62
N VAL A 144 -21.20 -13.17 -15.39
CA VAL A 144 -20.02 -12.76 -16.14
C VAL A 144 -18.95 -12.38 -15.12
N TRP A 145 -17.98 -13.27 -14.93
CA TRP A 145 -16.83 -13.03 -14.08
C TRP A 145 -16.08 -11.83 -14.63
N SER A 146 -15.90 -10.78 -13.83
CA SER A 146 -15.26 -9.54 -14.27
C SER A 146 -14.17 -9.12 -13.30
N CYS A 147 -13.09 -8.57 -13.85
CA CYS A 147 -11.99 -8.08 -13.04
C CYS A 147 -12.44 -6.89 -12.20
N HIS A 148 -12.15 -6.92 -10.89
CA HIS A 148 -12.52 -5.85 -9.97
C HIS A 148 -11.73 -4.56 -10.16
N TRP A 149 -10.65 -4.56 -10.96
CA TRP A 149 -9.87 -3.35 -11.26
C TRP A 149 -10.17 -2.77 -12.63
N CYS A 150 -10.06 -3.56 -13.70
CA CYS A 150 -10.26 -3.05 -15.05
C CYS A 150 -11.64 -3.34 -15.64
N GLY A 151 -12.49 -4.13 -14.96
CA GLY A 151 -13.82 -4.51 -15.44
C GLY A 151 -13.82 -5.52 -16.60
N SER A 152 -12.67 -5.92 -17.13
CA SER A 152 -12.59 -6.88 -18.23
C SER A 152 -13.27 -8.20 -17.88
N LYS A 153 -13.96 -8.79 -18.88
CA LYS A 153 -14.56 -10.12 -18.76
C LYS A 153 -13.47 -11.17 -18.60
N CYS A 154 -13.67 -12.07 -17.65
CA CYS A 154 -12.76 -13.14 -17.30
C CYS A 154 -13.41 -14.50 -17.55
N LEU A 155 -12.56 -15.52 -17.68
CA LEU A 155 -13.01 -16.90 -17.66
C LEU A 155 -13.70 -17.26 -16.34
N ALA A 156 -14.72 -18.10 -16.42
CA ALA A 156 -15.38 -18.66 -15.24
C ALA A 156 -14.47 -19.65 -14.49
N HIS A 157 -13.52 -20.29 -15.18
CA HIS A 157 -12.48 -21.09 -14.56
C HIS A 157 -11.37 -20.19 -14.01
N VAL A 158 -11.44 -19.92 -12.70
CA VAL A 158 -10.55 -19.01 -12.00
C VAL A 158 -9.54 -19.77 -11.15
N ARG A 159 -8.32 -19.25 -11.04
CA ARG A 159 -7.26 -19.84 -10.19
C ARG A 159 -7.34 -19.27 -8.78
N LEU A 160 -7.03 -20.10 -7.77
CA LEU A 160 -6.87 -19.64 -6.39
C LEU A 160 -5.41 -19.20 -6.09
N GLY A 161 -4.45 -19.75 -6.84
CA GLY A 161 -3.03 -19.36 -6.79
C GLY A 161 -2.69 -18.18 -7.72
N PHE A 162 -1.48 -17.65 -7.59
CA PHE A 162 -0.95 -16.60 -8.48
C PHE A 162 -0.97 -17.04 -9.95
N LEU A 163 -1.42 -16.15 -10.86
CA LEU A 163 -1.49 -16.49 -12.29
C LEU A 163 -0.10 -16.64 -12.91
N ARG A 164 0.85 -15.85 -12.43
CA ARG A 164 2.27 -15.96 -12.76
C ARG A 164 2.98 -16.65 -11.60
N HIS A 165 3.44 -17.88 -11.79
CA HIS A 165 4.48 -18.40 -10.90
C HIS A 165 5.69 -17.49 -11.09
N LEU A 166 6.09 -16.78 -10.03
CA LEU A 166 7.44 -16.20 -9.99
C LEU A 166 8.40 -17.39 -10.11
N SER A 167 8.89 -17.66 -11.31
CA SER A 167 10.04 -18.53 -11.52
C SER A 167 11.25 -17.86 -10.87
N LYS A 168 11.40 -18.03 -9.56
CA LYS A 168 12.60 -17.63 -8.85
C LYS A 168 13.16 -18.86 -8.15
N PHE A 169 14.38 -19.18 -8.54
CA PHE A 169 15.34 -20.16 -7.99
C PHE A 169 15.33 -21.57 -8.58
N SER A 170 16.17 -21.75 -9.61
CA SER A 170 17.12 -22.86 -9.66
C SER A 170 18.25 -22.57 -10.67
N HIS A 171 19.17 -21.64 -10.38
CA HIS A 171 20.53 -21.74 -10.89
C HIS A 171 21.44 -21.69 -9.66
N GLY A 172 21.88 -22.87 -9.24
CA GLY A 172 22.86 -23.03 -8.19
C GLY A 172 24.15 -22.30 -8.58
N HIS A 173 24.68 -21.56 -7.63
CA HIS A 173 26.09 -21.20 -7.64
C HIS A 173 26.88 -22.50 -7.53
N ASN A 174 27.58 -22.89 -8.60
CA ASN A 174 28.72 -23.79 -8.48
C ASN A 174 29.92 -22.92 -8.07
N LEU A 175 30.48 -23.27 -6.91
CA LEU A 175 31.84 -22.93 -6.49
C LEU A 175 32.85 -23.68 -7.37
#